data_AF-A0A8S9WH55-F1
#
_entry.id   AF-A0A8S9WH55-F1
#
_cell.length_a   1.000
_cell.length_b   1.000
_cell.length_c   1.000
_cell.angle_alpha   90.00
_cell.angle_beta   90.00
_cell.angle_gamma   90.00
#
_symmetry.space_group_name_H-M   'P 1'
#
loop_
_entity.id
_entity.type
_entity.pdbx_description
1 polymer ?
#
loop_
_entity_poly.entity_id
_entity_poly.type
_entity_poly.pdbx_seq_one_letter_code
_entity_poly.pdbx_strand_id
1 'polypeptide(L)'
;MNVIKNPAGSLYWWDHDGTQSGLSLYDYTPSGDLGNPDRTIWAARTRTMLDGQGNDRNMVMWSWCGQADTTPENMQIYLDLMSGLEIDYPYVTFIYMIGHLAGSGEAGNLNQRNNQIRAHCIANNSVLFDFADIESYDPDGNYFLDKGANDNCDYWIDSVKHNWATEWCDANPSSDLCEYCDCAHPQPLNCNLKG
;
A
#
# COMPACT_ATOMS: atom_id res chain seq x y z
N MET A 1 13.85 1.39 -2.55
CA MET A 1 13.97 0.78 -1.21
C MET A 1 15.41 0.62 -0.70
N ASN A 2 16.27 1.65 -0.74
CA ASN A 2 17.60 1.55 -0.09
C ASN A 2 17.55 1.91 1.40
N VAL A 3 16.52 2.64 1.84
CA VAL A 3 16.36 3.07 3.25
C VAL A 3 15.93 1.92 4.15
N ILE A 4 15.13 0.97 3.63
CA ILE A 4 14.68 -0.20 4.41
C ILE A 4 15.62 -1.40 4.21
N LYS A 5 16.27 -1.54 3.04
CA LYS A 5 17.13 -2.70 2.76
C LYS A 5 18.47 -2.60 3.46
N ASN A 6 18.50 -3.12 4.68
CA ASN A 6 19.72 -3.20 5.45
C ASN A 6 20.68 -4.28 4.91
N PRO A 7 21.94 -4.31 5.40
CA PRO A 7 22.92 -5.31 4.98
C PRO A 7 22.42 -6.74 5.14
N ALA A 8 22.98 -7.66 4.35
CA ALA A 8 22.60 -9.06 4.40
C ALA A 8 22.74 -9.66 5.82
N GLY A 9 21.74 -10.43 6.25
CA GLY A 9 21.65 -10.97 7.61
C GLY A 9 21.06 -10.01 8.65
N SER A 10 20.67 -8.79 8.26
CA SER A 10 19.89 -7.89 9.12
C SER A 10 18.39 -8.26 9.15
N LEU A 11 17.65 -7.71 10.11
CA LEU A 11 16.19 -7.90 10.25
C LEU A 11 15.41 -7.48 8.99
N TYR A 12 15.93 -6.48 8.26
CA TYR A 12 15.30 -5.93 7.07
C TYR A 12 16.07 -6.33 5.80
N TRP A 13 16.76 -7.47 5.81
CA TRP A 13 17.31 -8.05 4.58
C TRP A 13 16.24 -8.90 3.88
N TRP A 14 16.12 -8.74 2.57
CA TRP A 14 15.29 -9.61 1.73
C TRP A 14 15.92 -9.85 0.37
N ASP A 15 15.61 -10.98 -0.22
CA ASP A 15 15.88 -11.29 -1.63
C ASP A 15 14.82 -12.26 -2.14
N HIS A 16 14.95 -12.73 -3.38
CA HIS A 16 13.96 -13.65 -3.94
C HIS A 16 13.89 -14.96 -3.14
N ASP A 17 15.02 -15.51 -2.71
CA ASP A 17 15.11 -16.87 -2.16
C ASP A 17 15.19 -16.93 -0.62
N GLY A 18 15.14 -15.77 0.06
CA GLY A 18 15.29 -15.67 1.50
C GLY A 18 16.70 -16.04 1.98
N THR A 19 17.73 -15.74 1.19
CA THR A 19 19.09 -16.13 1.55
C THR A 19 19.57 -15.38 2.80
N GLN A 20 20.53 -15.97 3.51
CA GLN A 20 21.15 -15.35 4.70
C GLN A 20 20.13 -14.99 5.79
N SER A 21 19.10 -15.84 5.96
CA SER A 21 18.01 -15.64 6.91
C SER A 21 17.17 -14.38 6.64
N GLY A 22 17.22 -13.85 5.42
CA GLY A 22 16.37 -12.75 4.98
C GLY A 22 14.95 -13.18 4.64
N LEU A 23 14.08 -12.19 4.48
CA LEU A 23 12.75 -12.41 3.92
C LEU A 23 12.86 -12.84 2.45
N SER A 24 12.11 -13.86 2.07
CA SER A 24 11.97 -14.25 0.67
C SER A 24 10.81 -13.45 0.06
N LEU A 25 11.09 -12.62 -0.93
CA LEU A 25 10.12 -11.72 -1.56
C LEU A 25 9.93 -12.07 -3.04
N TYR A 26 8.70 -12.43 -3.38
CA TYR A 26 8.28 -12.68 -4.75
C TYR A 26 7.54 -11.44 -5.27
N ASP A 27 8.29 -10.49 -5.82
CA ASP A 27 7.72 -9.28 -6.40
C ASP A 27 7.05 -9.58 -7.75
N TYR A 28 5.93 -8.93 -8.04
CA TYR A 28 5.08 -9.15 -9.22
C TYR A 28 4.63 -10.60 -9.46
N THR A 29 4.59 -11.42 -8.40
CA THR A 29 4.26 -12.86 -8.51
C THR A 29 3.18 -13.24 -7.49
N PRO A 30 2.02 -13.77 -7.94
CA PRO A 30 1.69 -14.05 -9.33
C PRO A 30 1.35 -12.75 -10.08
N SER A 31 1.66 -12.69 -11.37
CA SER A 31 1.39 -11.48 -12.16
C SER A 31 -0.12 -11.19 -12.24
N GLY A 32 -0.52 -9.92 -12.17
CA GLY A 32 -1.91 -9.52 -12.38
C GLY A 32 -2.21 -8.09 -11.96
N ASP A 33 -3.50 -7.76 -11.97
CA ASP A 33 -4.03 -6.46 -11.59
C ASP A 33 -5.36 -6.68 -10.84
N LEU A 34 -5.60 -5.96 -9.77
CA LEU A 34 -6.83 -6.10 -8.97
C LEU A 34 -8.10 -5.69 -9.74
N GLY A 35 -7.97 -4.83 -10.74
CA GLY A 35 -9.07 -4.38 -11.58
C GLY A 35 -9.28 -5.20 -12.86
N ASN A 36 -8.23 -5.83 -13.39
CA ASN A 36 -8.22 -6.42 -14.72
C ASN A 36 -7.81 -7.90 -14.77
N PRO A 37 -8.33 -8.68 -15.73
CA PRO A 37 -9.41 -8.35 -16.67
C PRO A 37 -10.82 -8.20 -16.06
N ASP A 38 -11.08 -8.75 -14.87
CA ASP A 38 -12.46 -8.95 -14.41
C ASP A 38 -12.67 -8.75 -12.89
N ARG A 39 -11.69 -8.19 -12.17
CA ARG A 39 -11.68 -8.03 -10.70
C ARG A 39 -11.64 -9.30 -9.86
N THR A 40 -11.60 -10.49 -10.49
CA THR A 40 -11.71 -11.78 -9.77
C THR A 40 -10.54 -12.72 -10.06
N ILE A 41 -9.96 -12.64 -11.24
CA ILE A 41 -8.92 -13.57 -11.72
C ILE A 41 -7.64 -13.55 -10.88
N TRP A 42 -7.30 -12.42 -10.25
CA TRP A 42 -6.14 -12.30 -9.35
C TRP A 42 -6.27 -13.26 -8.15
N ALA A 43 -7.49 -13.50 -7.66
CA ALA A 43 -7.73 -14.41 -6.56
C ALA A 43 -7.55 -15.87 -6.99
N ALA A 44 -7.94 -16.23 -8.22
CA ALA A 44 -7.68 -17.56 -8.78
C ALA A 44 -6.18 -17.79 -9.04
N ARG A 45 -5.46 -16.76 -9.51
CA ARG A 45 -4.00 -16.81 -9.67
C ARG A 45 -3.28 -16.99 -8.34
N THR A 46 -3.75 -16.31 -7.29
CA THR A 46 -3.23 -16.47 -5.92
C THR A 46 -3.40 -17.91 -5.45
N ARG A 47 -4.59 -18.50 -5.60
CA ARG A 47 -4.85 -19.92 -5.30
C ARG A 47 -3.89 -20.85 -6.05
N THR A 48 -3.75 -20.65 -7.35
CA THR A 48 -2.89 -21.46 -8.21
C THR A 48 -1.43 -21.43 -7.76
N MET A 49 -0.93 -20.26 -7.34
CA MET A 49 0.43 -20.12 -6.81
C MET A 49 0.58 -20.80 -5.46
N LEU A 50 -0.37 -20.60 -4.53
CA LEU A 50 -0.30 -21.17 -3.18
C LEU A 50 -0.44 -22.71 -3.17
N ASP A 51 -1.24 -23.26 -4.09
CA ASP A 51 -1.40 -24.70 -4.30
C ASP A 51 -0.21 -25.34 -5.06
N GLY A 52 0.70 -24.50 -5.59
CA GLY A 52 1.84 -24.92 -6.37
C GLY A 52 2.82 -25.79 -5.57
N GLN A 53 3.37 -26.82 -6.21
CA GLN A 53 4.35 -27.70 -5.56
C GLN A 53 5.58 -26.90 -5.10
N GLY A 54 5.93 -27.04 -3.82
CA GLY A 54 7.09 -26.35 -3.24
C GLY A 54 6.82 -24.90 -2.85
N ASN A 55 5.58 -24.41 -2.95
CA ASN A 55 5.21 -23.10 -2.42
C ASN A 55 5.31 -23.10 -0.89
N ASP A 56 6.04 -22.12 -0.37
CA ASP A 56 6.30 -21.88 1.05
C ASP A 56 5.90 -20.45 1.47
N ARG A 57 5.11 -19.77 0.62
CA ARG A 57 4.68 -18.40 0.86
C ARG A 57 3.66 -18.35 1.99
N ASN A 58 3.93 -17.52 2.99
CA ASN A 58 3.09 -17.36 4.18
C ASN A 58 2.53 -15.92 4.33
N MET A 59 2.79 -15.05 3.35
CA MET A 59 2.30 -13.68 3.30
C MET A 59 2.00 -13.32 1.85
N VAL A 60 0.83 -12.71 1.62
CA VAL A 60 0.39 -12.25 0.30
C VAL A 60 -0.19 -10.85 0.43
N MET A 61 0.25 -9.95 -0.45
CA MET A 61 -0.31 -8.62 -0.61
C MET A 61 -0.56 -8.37 -2.10
N TRP A 62 -1.70 -7.79 -2.41
CA TRP A 62 -1.97 -7.21 -3.73
C TRP A 62 -2.07 -5.70 -3.59
N SER A 63 -1.34 -4.99 -4.43
CA SER A 63 -1.35 -3.53 -4.43
C SER A 63 -2.40 -2.97 -5.37
N TRP A 64 -3.07 -1.90 -4.94
CA TRP A 64 -3.94 -1.11 -5.79
C TRP A 64 -3.15 -0.18 -6.72
N CYS A 65 -3.68 0.04 -7.92
CA CYS A 65 -3.36 1.20 -8.75
C CYS A 65 -4.63 2.09 -8.80
N GLY A 66 -4.85 2.85 -9.88
CA GLY A 66 -6.02 3.74 -10.02
C GLY A 66 -7.39 3.02 -10.00
N GLN A 67 -7.43 1.68 -10.00
CA GLN A 67 -8.69 0.92 -10.01
C GLN A 67 -9.38 0.84 -8.64
N ALA A 68 -8.73 1.32 -7.57
CA ALA A 68 -9.32 1.46 -6.25
C ALA A 68 -10.43 2.52 -6.21
N ASP A 69 -10.38 3.53 -7.09
CA ASP A 69 -11.45 4.51 -7.23
C ASP A 69 -12.58 3.90 -8.07
N THR A 70 -13.41 3.10 -7.39
CA THR A 70 -14.45 2.29 -8.02
C THR A 70 -15.76 2.33 -7.23
N THR A 71 -16.74 1.52 -7.63
CA THR A 71 -18.04 1.47 -6.95
C THR A 71 -17.95 0.68 -5.64
N PRO A 72 -18.88 0.89 -4.69
CA PRO A 72 -19.00 0.06 -3.50
C PRO A 72 -19.09 -1.43 -3.77
N GLU A 73 -19.81 -1.83 -4.80
CA GLU A 73 -20.03 -3.24 -5.15
C GLU A 73 -18.73 -3.87 -5.66
N ASN A 74 -17.96 -3.15 -6.47
CA ASN A 74 -16.66 -3.62 -6.94
C ASN A 74 -15.64 -3.74 -5.80
N MET A 75 -15.70 -2.84 -4.81
CA MET A 75 -14.86 -2.94 -3.63
C MET A 75 -15.28 -4.13 -2.76
N GLN A 76 -16.59 -4.40 -2.65
CA GLN A 76 -17.09 -5.58 -1.94
C GLN A 76 -16.59 -6.89 -2.56
N ILE A 77 -16.51 -6.98 -3.90
CA ILE A 77 -15.91 -8.15 -4.59
C ILE A 77 -14.48 -8.40 -4.09
N TYR A 78 -13.66 -7.36 -3.98
CA TYR A 78 -12.31 -7.51 -3.45
C TYR A 78 -12.30 -8.03 -2.01
N LEU A 79 -13.13 -7.45 -1.14
CA LEU A 79 -13.22 -7.85 0.27
C LEU A 79 -13.69 -9.31 0.42
N ASP A 80 -14.68 -9.72 -0.36
CA ASP A 80 -15.20 -11.09 -0.36
C ASP A 80 -14.14 -12.09 -0.84
N LEU A 81 -13.39 -11.74 -1.89
CA LEU A 81 -12.32 -12.59 -2.42
C LEU A 81 -11.14 -12.71 -1.46
N MET A 82 -10.72 -11.61 -0.82
CA MET A 82 -9.67 -11.63 0.20
C MET A 82 -10.09 -12.48 1.40
N SER A 83 -11.33 -12.32 1.89
CA SER A 83 -11.86 -13.12 3.00
C SER A 83 -11.95 -14.60 2.63
N GLY A 84 -12.32 -14.91 1.38
CA GLY A 84 -12.29 -16.28 0.87
C GLY A 84 -10.88 -16.87 0.85
N LEU A 85 -9.86 -16.07 0.49
CA LEU A 85 -8.46 -16.51 0.55
C LEU A 85 -7.99 -16.76 1.99
N GLU A 86 -8.36 -15.93 2.95
CA GLU A 86 -8.06 -16.15 4.38
C GLU A 86 -8.66 -17.48 4.89
N ILE A 87 -9.88 -17.82 4.43
CA ILE A 87 -10.54 -19.09 4.78
C ILE A 87 -9.83 -20.29 4.11
N ASP A 88 -9.51 -20.16 2.83
CA ASP A 88 -8.90 -21.24 2.05
C ASP A 88 -7.45 -21.54 2.50
N TYR A 89 -6.72 -20.52 2.96
CA TYR A 89 -5.30 -20.60 3.35
C TYR A 89 -5.06 -20.03 4.76
N PRO A 90 -5.49 -20.72 5.83
CA PRO A 90 -5.45 -20.19 7.20
C PRO A 90 -4.04 -19.99 7.78
N TYR A 91 -3.00 -20.46 7.10
CA TYR A 91 -1.59 -20.29 7.49
C TYR A 91 -0.88 -19.19 6.66
N VAL A 92 -1.60 -18.53 5.76
CA VAL A 92 -1.10 -17.40 4.97
C VAL A 92 -1.71 -16.12 5.53
N THR A 93 -0.87 -15.13 5.81
CA THR A 93 -1.32 -13.78 6.17
C THR A 93 -1.63 -13.00 4.90
N PHE A 94 -2.90 -12.65 4.70
CA PHE A 94 -3.31 -11.76 3.62
C PHE A 94 -3.30 -10.32 4.12
N ILE A 95 -2.52 -9.48 3.45
CA ILE A 95 -2.44 -8.06 3.78
C ILE A 95 -3.38 -7.31 2.85
N TYR A 96 -4.39 -6.68 3.44
CA TYR A 96 -5.23 -5.72 2.75
C TYR A 96 -4.42 -4.46 2.53
N MET A 97 -4.53 -3.88 1.35
CA MET A 97 -3.95 -2.58 1.03
C MET A 97 -5.08 -1.66 0.59
N ILE A 98 -4.89 -0.36 0.72
CA ILE A 98 -5.84 0.63 0.21
C ILE A 98 -5.24 1.43 -0.96
N GLY A 99 -6.08 2.21 -1.65
CA GLY A 99 -5.62 3.10 -2.71
C GLY A 99 -4.91 4.35 -2.15
N HIS A 100 -4.10 4.98 -3.01
CA HIS A 100 -3.44 6.26 -2.74
C HIS A 100 -4.44 7.43 -2.57
N LEU A 101 -3.95 8.61 -2.22
CA LEU A 101 -4.73 9.83 -2.21
C LEU A 101 -4.92 10.39 -3.63
N ALA A 102 -6.12 10.87 -3.90
CA ALA A 102 -6.50 11.43 -5.21
C ALA A 102 -6.83 12.93 -5.16
N GLY A 103 -6.64 13.61 -4.03
CA GLY A 103 -6.98 15.04 -3.88
C GLY A 103 -8.47 15.36 -3.80
N SER A 104 -9.34 14.35 -3.73
CA SER A 104 -10.80 14.51 -3.64
C SER A 104 -11.31 14.68 -2.20
N GLY A 105 -10.40 14.67 -1.22
CA GLY A 105 -10.70 14.90 0.20
C GLY A 105 -11.46 13.77 0.88
N GLU A 106 -11.88 14.02 2.12
CA GLU A 106 -12.50 13.00 2.98
C GLU A 106 -13.82 12.45 2.41
N ALA A 107 -14.60 13.30 1.74
CA ALA A 107 -15.85 12.93 1.08
C ALA A 107 -15.64 12.32 -0.32
N GLY A 108 -14.40 12.29 -0.82
CA GLY A 108 -14.06 11.75 -2.14
C GLY A 108 -14.32 10.25 -2.25
N ASN A 109 -14.73 9.80 -3.44
CA ASN A 109 -15.14 8.39 -3.63
C ASN A 109 -14.04 7.40 -3.25
N LEU A 110 -12.78 7.66 -3.64
CA LEU A 110 -11.65 6.81 -3.28
C LEU A 110 -11.45 6.73 -1.75
N ASN A 111 -11.54 7.84 -1.01
CA ASN A 111 -11.47 7.77 0.45
C ASN A 111 -12.63 6.96 1.05
N GLN A 112 -13.83 7.07 0.47
CA GLN A 112 -14.96 6.24 0.88
C GLN A 112 -14.72 4.74 0.59
N ARG A 113 -14.02 4.39 -0.50
CA ARG A 113 -13.61 3.00 -0.78
C ARG A 113 -12.53 2.52 0.20
N ASN A 114 -11.54 3.36 0.48
CA ASN A 114 -10.50 3.09 1.48
C ASN A 114 -11.13 2.86 2.86
N ASN A 115 -12.14 3.65 3.25
CA ASN A 115 -12.88 3.45 4.49
C ASN A 115 -13.67 2.14 4.54
N GLN A 116 -14.13 1.60 3.41
CA GLN A 116 -14.71 0.25 3.39
C GLN A 116 -13.68 -0.83 3.72
N ILE A 117 -12.47 -0.73 3.16
CA ILE A 117 -11.38 -1.66 3.46
C ILE A 117 -10.97 -1.54 4.94
N ARG A 118 -10.81 -0.31 5.46
CA ARG A 118 -10.52 -0.08 6.89
C ARG A 118 -11.57 -0.69 7.79
N ALA A 119 -12.85 -0.45 7.51
CA ALA A 119 -13.96 -0.99 8.29
C ALA A 119 -13.97 -2.52 8.26
N HIS A 120 -13.71 -3.14 7.11
CA HIS A 120 -13.57 -4.59 6.98
C HIS A 120 -12.43 -5.13 7.83
N CYS A 121 -11.25 -4.52 7.76
CA CYS A 121 -10.08 -4.97 8.52
C CYS A 121 -10.30 -4.86 10.02
N ILE A 122 -10.89 -3.75 10.49
CA ILE A 122 -11.24 -3.56 11.92
C ILE A 122 -12.24 -4.62 12.38
N ALA A 123 -13.28 -4.88 11.58
CA ALA A 123 -14.33 -5.84 11.94
C ALA A 123 -13.84 -7.30 11.99
N ASN A 124 -12.86 -7.65 11.15
CA ASN A 124 -12.36 -9.03 11.00
C ASN A 124 -10.98 -9.25 11.63
N ASN A 125 -10.38 -8.22 12.23
CA ASN A 125 -9.01 -8.24 12.75
C ASN A 125 -7.97 -8.66 11.66
N SER A 126 -8.18 -8.16 10.44
CA SER A 126 -7.28 -8.39 9.30
C SER A 126 -6.08 -7.44 9.33
N VAL A 127 -5.00 -7.81 8.65
CA VAL A 127 -3.80 -6.97 8.53
C VAL A 127 -3.99 -5.95 7.41
N LEU A 128 -3.76 -4.67 7.71
CA LEU A 128 -3.93 -3.56 6.77
C LEU A 128 -2.60 -2.81 6.55
N PHE A 129 -2.30 -2.52 5.29
CA PHE A 129 -1.27 -1.58 4.88
C PHE A 129 -1.93 -0.32 4.27
N ASP A 130 -1.92 0.75 5.06
CA ASP A 130 -2.73 1.95 4.83
C ASP A 130 -1.91 3.05 4.13
N PHE A 131 -1.80 2.96 2.79
CA PHE A 131 -1.07 3.95 1.99
C PHE A 131 -1.64 5.36 2.09
N ALA A 132 -2.97 5.51 2.12
CA ALA A 132 -3.59 6.82 2.24
C ALA A 132 -3.31 7.47 3.59
N ASP A 133 -3.18 6.71 4.68
CA ASP A 133 -2.77 7.26 5.98
C ASP A 133 -1.35 7.84 5.90
N ILE A 134 -0.39 7.08 5.35
CA ILE A 134 0.98 7.57 5.11
C ILE A 134 0.99 8.86 4.27
N GLU A 135 0.13 8.96 3.27
CA GLU A 135 0.03 10.14 2.39
C GLU A 135 -0.78 11.30 2.99
N SER A 136 -1.53 11.06 4.06
CA SER A 136 -2.39 12.05 4.71
C SER A 136 -1.69 12.80 5.83
N TYR A 137 -0.51 12.34 6.27
CA TYR A 137 0.23 12.94 7.38
C TYR A 137 1.69 13.20 7.03
N ASP A 138 2.21 14.33 7.53
CA ASP A 138 3.66 14.50 7.62
C ASP A 138 4.24 13.72 8.83
N PRO A 139 5.57 13.57 8.93
CA PRO A 139 6.18 12.88 10.07
C PRO A 139 5.95 13.52 11.45
N ASP A 140 5.49 14.78 11.51
CA ASP A 140 5.14 15.46 12.76
C ASP A 140 3.67 15.20 13.16
N GLY A 141 2.90 14.53 12.32
CA GLY A 141 1.51 14.17 12.54
C GLY A 141 0.50 15.24 12.11
N ASN A 142 0.90 16.20 11.28
CA ASN A 142 -0.05 17.16 10.70
C ASN A 142 -0.88 16.47 9.61
N TYR A 143 -2.19 16.67 9.63
CA TYR A 143 -3.13 16.06 8.69
C TYR A 143 -3.40 16.95 7.47
N PHE A 144 -3.54 16.33 6.29
CA PHE A 144 -3.68 17.03 5.01
C PHE A 144 -4.81 16.52 4.10
N LEU A 145 -5.47 15.40 4.40
CA LEU A 145 -6.56 14.90 3.54
C LEU A 145 -7.77 15.86 3.52
N ASP A 146 -8.05 16.54 4.63
CA ASP A 146 -9.05 17.62 4.72
C ASP A 146 -8.74 18.83 3.83
N LYS A 147 -7.46 19.00 3.44
CA LYS A 147 -6.96 20.03 2.53
C LYS A 147 -6.79 19.55 1.09
N GLY A 148 -7.39 18.39 0.77
CA GLY A 148 -7.34 17.80 -0.57
C GLY A 148 -5.97 17.25 -0.94
N ALA A 149 -5.23 16.67 0.01
CA ALA A 149 -3.96 16.03 -0.29
C ALA A 149 -4.07 14.95 -1.37
N ASN A 150 -3.05 14.83 -2.22
CA ASN A 150 -2.91 13.78 -3.23
C ASN A 150 -1.61 12.97 -3.07
N ASP A 151 -1.41 11.97 -3.93
CA ASP A 151 -0.24 11.09 -3.99
C ASP A 151 1.10 11.80 -4.31
N ASN A 152 1.05 13.04 -4.81
CA ASN A 152 2.21 13.94 -4.94
C ASN A 152 2.50 14.75 -3.67
N CYS A 153 1.76 14.53 -2.58
CA CYS A 153 1.84 15.33 -1.35
C CYS A 153 1.39 16.79 -1.53
N ASP A 154 0.76 17.13 -2.66
CA ASP A 154 0.21 18.47 -2.86
C ASP A 154 -1.07 18.63 -2.04
N TYR A 155 -1.26 19.80 -1.41
CA TYR A 155 -2.51 20.17 -0.73
C TYR A 155 -2.85 21.65 -1.00
N TRP A 156 -4.06 22.11 -0.61
CA TRP A 156 -4.53 23.46 -0.95
C TRP A 156 -5.00 24.28 0.25
N ILE A 157 -4.64 25.57 0.26
CA ILE A 157 -5.18 26.60 1.17
C ILE A 157 -5.63 27.77 0.31
N ASP A 158 -6.89 28.20 0.39
CA ASP A 158 -7.44 29.32 -0.37
C ASP A 158 -7.11 29.27 -1.89
N SER A 159 -7.16 28.06 -2.47
CA SER A 159 -6.78 27.75 -3.87
C SER A 159 -5.29 27.88 -4.22
N VAL A 160 -4.44 28.18 -3.24
CA VAL A 160 -2.98 28.13 -3.38
C VAL A 160 -2.50 26.71 -3.13
N LYS A 161 -1.66 26.20 -4.03
CA LYS A 161 -1.07 24.86 -3.92
C LYS A 161 0.16 24.90 -3.01
N HIS A 162 0.23 23.94 -2.10
CA HIS A 162 1.32 23.66 -1.19
C HIS A 162 1.79 22.22 -1.35
N ASN A 163 2.91 21.85 -0.71
CA ASN A 163 3.39 20.47 -0.71
C ASN A 163 4.00 20.12 0.64
N TRP A 164 3.33 19.25 1.40
CA TRP A 164 3.70 18.98 2.79
C TRP A 164 5.03 18.23 2.90
N ALA A 165 5.38 17.40 1.92
CA ALA A 165 6.63 16.64 1.93
C ALA A 165 7.84 17.57 1.72
N THR A 166 7.75 18.50 0.76
CA THR A 166 8.78 19.51 0.55
C THR A 166 8.92 20.43 1.76
N GLU A 167 7.79 20.93 2.29
CA GLU A 167 7.78 21.82 3.45
C GLU A 167 8.41 21.14 4.69
N TRP A 168 8.12 19.86 4.92
CA TRP A 168 8.73 19.11 6.02
C TRP A 168 10.23 18.88 5.81
N CYS A 169 10.66 18.56 4.59
CA CYS A 169 12.09 18.38 4.29
C CYS A 169 12.91 19.68 4.39
N ASP A 170 12.33 20.81 3.98
CA ASP A 170 12.95 22.13 4.16
C ASP A 170 13.16 22.47 5.65
N ALA A 171 12.23 22.02 6.52
CA ALA A 171 12.34 22.16 7.97
C ALA A 171 13.27 21.11 8.61
N ASN A 172 13.50 19.96 7.96
CA ASN A 172 14.26 18.82 8.49
C ASN A 172 15.37 18.35 7.52
N PRO A 173 16.32 19.22 7.13
CA PRO A 173 17.27 18.94 6.04
C PRO A 173 18.28 17.82 6.34
N SER A 174 18.41 17.40 7.60
CA SER A 174 19.29 16.30 8.01
C SER A 174 18.58 14.96 8.16
N SER A 175 17.29 14.87 7.83
CA SER A 175 16.53 13.63 7.93
C SER A 175 16.82 12.72 6.75
N ASP A 176 17.15 11.46 7.03
CA ASP A 176 17.34 10.42 6.00
C ASP A 176 16.05 10.19 5.18
N LEU A 177 14.87 10.56 5.72
CA LEU A 177 13.61 10.50 4.98
C LEU A 177 13.60 11.43 3.76
N CYS A 178 14.43 12.46 3.72
CA CYS A 178 14.52 13.39 2.60
C CYS A 178 15.54 12.95 1.53
N GLU A 179 16.26 11.85 1.76
CA GLU A 179 17.20 11.32 0.77
C GLU A 179 16.48 10.86 -0.48
N TYR A 180 17.17 10.99 -1.62
CA TYR A 180 16.66 10.57 -2.91
C TYR A 180 16.21 9.09 -2.89
N CYS A 181 15.01 8.85 -3.39
CA CYS A 181 14.39 7.55 -3.45
C CYS A 181 13.83 7.33 -4.85
N ASP A 182 14.28 6.27 -5.52
CA ASP A 182 13.79 5.89 -6.84
C ASP A 182 12.48 5.13 -6.70
N CYS A 183 11.36 5.83 -6.86
CA CYS A 183 10.03 5.23 -6.97
C CYS A 183 9.14 6.00 -7.94
N ALA A 184 7.97 5.43 -8.24
CA ALA A 184 6.97 6.05 -9.10
C ALA A 184 6.29 7.30 -8.47
N HIS A 185 6.52 7.59 -7.19
CA HIS A 185 5.99 8.77 -6.52
C HIS A 185 6.97 9.95 -6.62
N PRO A 186 6.45 11.17 -6.74
CA PRO A 186 7.26 12.34 -7.07
C PRO A 186 8.08 12.93 -5.91
N GLN A 187 7.74 12.67 -4.64
CA GLN A 187 8.47 13.23 -3.48
C GLN A 187 9.28 12.15 -2.74
N PRO A 188 10.60 12.36 -2.49
CA PRO A 188 11.44 11.36 -1.83
C PRO A 188 10.95 10.96 -0.44
N LEU A 189 10.43 11.91 0.34
CA LEU A 189 9.89 11.64 1.67
C LEU A 189 8.73 10.65 1.65
N ASN A 190 7.76 10.83 0.75
CA ASN A 190 6.65 9.90 0.61
C ASN A 190 7.11 8.51 0.15
N CYS A 191 8.12 8.45 -0.72
CA CYS A 191 8.78 7.19 -1.10
C CYS A 191 9.36 6.47 0.12
N ASN A 192 10.17 7.18 0.91
CA ASN A 192 10.90 6.61 2.03
C ASN A 192 9.96 6.17 3.17
N LEU A 193 8.84 6.86 3.37
CA LEU A 193 7.80 6.45 4.32
C LEU A 193 7.07 5.15 3.90
N LYS A 194 6.93 4.91 2.59
CA LYS A 194 6.27 3.72 2.05
C LYS A 194 7.19 2.51 1.94
N GLY A 195 8.50 2.75 1.78
CA GLY A 195 9.56 1.74 1.71
C GLY A 195 10.06 1.45 0.32
#